data_AF-A0A4U1D531-F1
#
_entry.id   AF-A0A4U1D531-F1
#
_cell.length_a   1.000
_cell.length_b   1.000
_cell.length_c   1.000
_cell.angle_alpha   90.00
_cell.angle_beta   90.00
_cell.angle_gamma   90.00
#
_symmetry.space_group_name_H-M   'P 1'
#
loop_
_entity.id
_entity.type
_entity.pdbx_description
1 polymer ?
#
loop_
_entity_poly.entity_id
_entity_poly.type
_entity_poly.pdbx_seq_one_letter_code
_entity_poly.pdbx_strand_id
1 'polypeptide(L)'
;MKKFGLLLIGVIAASILIANVGPIVGLIVSLAILYFVFKQFLKTESVGGKIALGILGVFLLLTAASNAPAIIGVAAAYVLYVVYKKWNGTKKVIRDDNDPFQNFEKQWSELNK
;
A
#
# COMPACT_ATOMS: atom_id res chain seq x y z
N MET A 1 5.21 16.15 -20.26
CA MET A 1 3.91 16.39 -19.56
C MET A 1 3.49 15.27 -18.61
N LYS A 2 3.60 13.98 -18.96
CA LYS A 2 3.16 12.87 -18.09
C LYS A 2 3.93 12.74 -16.75
N LYS A 3 5.23 13.08 -16.75
CA LYS A 3 6.08 12.99 -15.54
C LYS A 3 5.81 14.09 -14.52
N PHE A 4 5.43 15.29 -14.94
CA PHE A 4 5.12 16.41 -14.03
C PHE A 4 3.85 16.13 -13.20
N GLY A 5 2.80 15.61 -13.84
CA GLY A 5 1.60 15.17 -13.12
C GLY A 5 1.85 14.02 -12.16
N LEU A 6 2.66 13.02 -12.57
CA LEU A 6 3.11 11.94 -11.68
C LEU A 6 3.90 12.45 -10.48
N LEU A 7 4.77 13.45 -10.69
CA LEU A 7 5.54 14.09 -9.61
C LEU A 7 4.60 14.80 -8.64
N LEU A 8 3.64 15.59 -9.12
CA LEU A 8 2.68 16.30 -8.27
C LEU A 8 1.84 15.33 -7.42
N ILE A 9 1.30 14.28 -8.03
CA ILE A 9 0.56 13.21 -7.32
C ILE A 9 1.48 12.53 -6.29
N GLY A 10 2.72 12.26 -6.67
CA GLY A 10 3.72 11.67 -5.78
C GLY A 10 3.99 12.54 -4.56
N VAL A 11 4.17 13.85 -4.72
CA VAL A 11 4.39 14.78 -3.62
C VAL A 11 3.18 14.84 -2.68
N ILE A 12 1.96 14.93 -3.24
CA ILE A 12 0.73 14.93 -2.44
C ILE A 12 0.60 13.63 -1.64
N ALA A 13 0.82 12.48 -2.29
CA ALA A 13 0.76 11.17 -1.63
C ALA A 13 1.86 11.02 -0.55
N ALA A 14 3.07 11.52 -0.80
CA ALA A 14 4.14 11.54 0.20
C ALA A 14 3.78 12.37 1.43
N SER A 15 3.24 13.57 1.24
CA SER A 15 2.79 14.42 2.34
C SER A 15 1.69 13.76 3.17
N ILE A 16 0.71 13.13 2.51
CA ILE A 16 -0.36 12.38 3.19
C ILE A 16 0.22 11.20 3.96
N LEU A 17 1.15 10.44 3.37
CA LEU A 17 1.77 9.29 4.04
C LEU A 17 2.51 9.74 5.30
N ILE A 18 3.35 10.78 5.20
CA ILE A 18 4.10 11.33 6.34
C ILE A 18 3.16 11.80 7.45
N ALA A 19 2.10 12.53 7.09
CA ALA A 19 1.09 13.00 8.04
C ALA A 19 0.35 11.84 8.76
N ASN A 20 0.30 10.65 8.16
CA ASN A 20 -0.39 9.48 8.69
C ASN A 20 0.54 8.40 9.24
N VAL A 21 1.86 8.64 9.36
CA VAL A 21 2.81 7.67 9.95
C VAL A 21 2.42 7.33 11.39
N GLY A 22 2.10 8.34 12.21
CA GLY A 22 1.67 8.16 13.60
C GLY A 22 0.45 7.24 13.70
N PRO A 23 -0.67 7.56 13.02
CA PRO A 23 -1.83 6.69 12.95
C PRO A 23 -1.54 5.27 12.47
N ILE A 24 -0.70 5.07 11.44
CA ILE A 24 -0.33 3.73 10.96
C ILE A 24 0.35 2.92 12.07
N VAL A 25 1.33 3.53 12.75
CA VAL A 25 2.03 2.86 13.86
C VAL A 25 1.06 2.57 15.00
N GLY A 26 0.21 3.53 15.38
CA GLY A 26 -0.81 3.36 16.42
C GLY A 26 -1.78 2.22 16.11
N LEU A 27 -2.21 2.10 14.85
CA LEU A 27 -3.07 1.01 14.40
C LEU A 27 -2.37 -0.35 14.47
N ILE A 28 -1.12 -0.45 13.99
CA ILE A 28 -0.35 -1.70 14.03
C ILE A 28 -0.13 -2.17 15.47
N VAL A 29 0.27 -1.26 16.36
CA VAL A 29 0.52 -1.58 17.77
C VAL A 29 -0.76 -1.99 18.49
N SER A 30 -1.85 -1.23 18.32
CA SER A 30 -3.13 -1.57 18.96
C SER A 30 -3.68 -2.91 18.49
N LEU A 31 -3.60 -3.22 17.20
CA LEU A 31 -4.01 -4.53 16.66
C LEU A 31 -3.10 -5.67 17.16
N ALA A 32 -1.79 -5.44 17.27
CA ALA A 32 -0.87 -6.45 17.81
C ALA A 32 -1.19 -6.79 19.27
N ILE A 33 -1.44 -5.78 20.11
CA ILE A 33 -1.83 -5.99 21.51
C ILE A 33 -3.20 -6.67 21.58
N LEU A 34 -4.17 -6.20 20.77
CA LEU A 34 -5.52 -6.79 20.72
C LEU A 34 -5.46 -8.28 20.35
N TYR A 35 -4.59 -8.68 19.42
CA TYR A 35 -4.37 -10.09 19.09
C TYR A 35 -3.94 -10.92 20.32
N PHE A 36 -3.00 -10.44 21.12
CA PHE A 36 -2.57 -11.14 22.33
C PHE A 36 -3.65 -11.16 23.41
N VAL A 37 -4.38 -10.06 23.62
CA VAL A 37 -5.51 -10.00 24.55
C VAL A 37 -6.61 -10.97 24.13
N PHE A 38 -6.94 -11.03 22.84
CA PHE A 38 -7.92 -11.97 22.32
C PHE A 38 -7.47 -13.41 22.51
N LYS A 39 -6.20 -13.72 22.23
CA LYS A 39 -5.62 -15.05 22.49
C LYS A 39 -5.69 -15.44 23.97
N GLN A 40 -5.47 -14.50 24.88
CA GLN A 40 -5.58 -14.73 26.32
C GLN A 40 -7.04 -14.89 26.77
N PHE A 41 -7.97 -14.14 26.18
CA PHE A 41 -9.39 -14.23 26.46
C PHE A 41 -9.92 -15.64 26.16
N LEU A 42 -9.50 -16.24 25.04
CA LEU A 42 -9.88 -17.61 24.67
C LEU A 42 -9.32 -18.68 25.60
N LYS A 43 -8.15 -18.44 26.21
CA LYS A 43 -7.50 -19.39 27.14
C LYS A 43 -8.01 -19.30 28.58
N THR A 44 -8.63 -18.19 28.95
CA THR A 44 -9.05 -17.95 30.33
C THR A 44 -10.30 -18.76 30.64
N GLU A 45 -10.28 -19.56 31.70
CA GLU A 45 -11.46 -20.33 32.16
C GLU A 45 -12.32 -19.53 33.15
N SER A 46 -11.74 -18.55 33.85
CA SER A 46 -12.45 -17.76 34.85
C SER A 46 -13.38 -16.71 34.23
N VAL A 47 -14.60 -16.61 34.76
CA VAL A 47 -15.59 -15.62 34.31
C VAL A 47 -15.08 -14.19 34.52
N GLY A 48 -14.52 -13.90 35.70
CA GLY A 48 -13.96 -12.58 36.00
C GLY A 48 -12.80 -12.19 35.09
N GLY A 49 -11.91 -13.14 34.77
CA GLY A 49 -10.80 -12.89 33.84
C GLY A 49 -11.28 -12.62 32.42
N LYS A 50 -12.31 -13.35 31.95
CA LYS A 50 -12.96 -13.04 30.67
C LYS A 50 -13.57 -11.65 30.66
N ILE A 51 -14.28 -11.24 31.71
CA ILE A 51 -14.88 -9.89 31.78
C ILE A 51 -13.79 -8.81 31.70
N ALA A 52 -12.72 -8.94 32.49
CA ALA A 52 -11.62 -7.98 32.50
C ALA A 52 -10.91 -7.89 31.13
N LEU A 53 -10.59 -9.03 30.52
CA LEU A 53 -9.99 -9.09 29.18
C LEU A 53 -10.94 -8.57 28.09
N GLY A 54 -12.24 -8.80 28.23
CA GLY A 54 -13.27 -8.28 27.33
C GLY A 54 -13.33 -6.76 27.35
N ILE A 55 -13.35 -6.15 28.55
CA ILE A 55 -13.31 -4.69 28.72
C ILE A 55 -12.02 -4.13 28.11
N LEU A 56 -10.86 -4.73 28.42
CA LEU A 56 -9.58 -4.33 27.85
C LEU A 56 -9.58 -4.42 26.32
N GLY A 57 -10.16 -5.49 25.76
CA GLY A 57 -10.32 -5.68 24.32
C GLY A 57 -11.15 -4.58 23.67
N VAL A 58 -12.24 -4.14 24.30
CA VAL A 58 -13.07 -3.02 23.81
C VAL A 58 -12.27 -1.71 23.80
N PHE A 59 -11.53 -1.40 24.87
CA PHE A 59 -10.65 -0.22 24.90
C PHE A 59 -9.60 -0.24 23.79
N LEU A 60 -8.99 -1.40 23.53
CA LEU A 60 -8.04 -1.58 22.44
C LEU A 60 -8.69 -1.42 21.07
N LEU A 61 -9.92 -1.91 20.88
CA LEU A 61 -10.70 -1.70 19.65
C LEU A 61 -11.00 -0.21 19.41
N LEU A 62 -11.39 0.53 20.45
CA LEU A 62 -11.61 1.98 20.37
C LEU A 62 -10.31 2.73 20.06
N THR A 63 -9.19 2.27 20.65
CA THR A 63 -7.85 2.82 20.37
C THR A 63 -7.42 2.53 18.93
N ALA A 64 -7.71 1.34 18.40
CA ALA A 64 -7.47 1.03 17.00
C ALA A 64 -8.34 1.91 16.08
N ALA A 65 -9.62 2.08 16.42
CA ALA A 65 -10.56 2.91 15.66
C ALA A 65 -10.17 4.39 15.64
N SER A 66 -9.60 4.93 16.71
CA SER A 66 -9.10 6.32 16.72
C SER A 66 -7.90 6.55 15.78
N ASN A 67 -7.22 5.48 15.38
CA ASN A 67 -6.17 5.48 14.37
C ASN A 67 -6.69 5.23 12.94
N ALA A 68 -8.00 5.38 12.69
CA ALA A 68 -8.62 5.26 11.36
C ALA A 68 -7.91 6.04 10.22
N PRO A 69 -7.30 7.23 10.44
CA PRO A 69 -6.52 7.91 9.39
C PRO A 69 -5.41 7.05 8.76
N ALA A 70 -4.93 6.02 9.46
CA ALA A 70 -3.99 5.04 8.93
C ALA A 70 -4.43 4.43 7.58
N ILE A 71 -5.73 4.23 7.37
CA ILE A 71 -6.28 3.69 6.11
C ILE A 71 -5.92 4.61 4.93
N ILE A 72 -6.04 5.93 5.15
CA ILE A 72 -5.68 6.94 4.15
C ILE A 72 -4.16 6.93 3.92
N GLY A 73 -3.37 6.82 4.99
CA GLY A 73 -1.92 6.68 4.89
C GLY A 73 -1.49 5.46 4.07
N VAL A 74 -2.09 4.30 4.32
CA VAL A 74 -1.82 3.07 3.55
C VAL A 74 -2.22 3.23 2.08
N ALA A 75 -3.37 3.84 1.81
CA ALA A 75 -3.77 4.17 0.44
C ALA A 75 -2.75 5.09 -0.25
N ALA A 76 -2.24 6.11 0.45
CA ALA A 76 -1.20 7.00 -0.06
C ALA A 76 0.12 6.27 -0.35
N ALA A 77 0.52 5.32 0.51
CA ALA A 77 1.67 4.46 0.25
C ALA A 77 1.48 3.61 -1.02
N TYR A 78 0.27 3.09 -1.26
CA TYR A 78 -0.04 2.37 -2.50
C TYR A 78 0.02 3.30 -3.73
N VAL A 79 -0.51 4.52 -3.63
CA VAL A 79 -0.41 5.52 -4.71
C VAL A 79 1.06 5.81 -5.03
N LEU A 80 1.92 6.00 -4.03
CA LEU A 80 3.35 6.18 -4.23
C LEU A 80 3.99 4.99 -4.95
N TYR A 81 3.63 3.76 -4.57
CA TYR A 81 4.10 2.56 -5.27
C TYR A 81 3.69 2.56 -6.75
N VAL A 82 2.45 2.96 -7.05
CA VAL A 82 1.97 3.07 -8.45
C VAL A 82 2.71 4.17 -9.21
N VAL A 83 2.94 5.33 -8.58
CA VAL A 83 3.73 6.43 -9.17
C VAL A 83 5.14 5.96 -9.49
N TYR A 84 5.80 5.28 -8.54
CA TYR A 84 7.12 4.66 -8.74
C TYR A 84 7.12 3.70 -9.93
N LYS A 85 6.14 2.78 -9.99
CA LYS A 85 6.02 1.80 -11.08
C LYS A 85 5.79 2.47 -12.44
N LYS A 86 5.05 3.57 -12.49
CA LYS A 86 4.78 4.34 -13.72
C LYS A 86 5.91 5.29 -14.11
N TRP A 87 6.78 5.68 -13.17
CA TRP A 87 7.87 6.64 -13.39
C TRP A 87 8.85 6.20 -14.48
N ASN A 88 9.16 4.90 -14.50
CA ASN A 88 9.97 4.24 -15.52
C ASN A 88 9.21 3.10 -16.21
N GLY A 89 7.88 3.10 -16.14
CA GLY A 89 7.04 2.11 -16.81
C GLY A 89 7.48 2.03 -18.26
N THR A 90 8.12 0.90 -18.60
CA THR A 90 8.65 0.59 -19.92
C THR A 90 7.62 1.09 -20.90
N LYS A 91 8.04 1.91 -21.88
CA LYS A 91 7.24 2.05 -23.09
C LYS A 91 6.89 0.60 -23.44
N LYS A 92 5.64 0.18 -23.24
CA LYS A 92 5.03 -0.67 -24.24
C LYS A 92 5.17 0.23 -25.46
N VAL A 93 6.30 0.06 -26.16
CA VAL A 93 6.29 0.09 -27.61
C VAL A 93 5.07 -0.75 -27.86
N ILE A 94 3.97 -0.08 -28.19
CA ILE A 94 2.98 -0.72 -29.02
C ILE A 94 3.86 -1.09 -30.21
N ARG A 95 4.43 -2.31 -30.17
CA ARG A 95 4.91 -2.92 -31.38
C ARG A 95 3.61 -2.96 -32.14
N ASP A 96 3.54 -2.08 -33.12
CA ASP A 96 2.54 -2.18 -34.13
C ASP A 96 2.85 -3.53 -34.78
N ASP A 97 2.32 -4.62 -34.21
CA ASP A 97 2.48 -5.99 -34.74
C ASP A 97 1.78 -6.09 -36.11
N ASN A 98 1.13 -5.02 -36.56
CA ASN A 98 0.56 -4.85 -37.88
C ASN A 98 1.46 -4.09 -38.86
N ASP A 99 2.69 -3.71 -38.51
CA ASP A 99 3.62 -3.11 -39.48
C ASP A 99 4.18 -4.20 -40.41
N PRO A 100 3.73 -4.26 -41.68
CA PRO A 100 4.13 -5.32 -42.60
C PRO A 100 5.60 -5.18 -43.03
N PHE A 101 6.30 -4.09 -42.66
CA PHE A 101 7.68 -3.81 -43.05
C PHE A 101 8.73 -4.21 -42.01
N GLN A 102 8.33 -4.58 -40.78
CA GLN A 102 9.26 -5.00 -39.71
C GLN A 102 10.22 -6.13 -40.12
N ASN A 103 9.71 -7.11 -40.88
CA ASN A 103 10.52 -8.22 -41.38
C ASN A 103 11.50 -7.77 -42.49
N PHE A 104 11.11 -6.79 -43.30
CA PHE A 104 11.94 -6.26 -44.38
C PHE A 104 13.08 -5.40 -43.87
N GLU A 105 12.84 -4.49 -42.90
CA GLU A 105 13.91 -3.71 -42.26
C GLU A 105 14.96 -4.62 -41.62
N LYS A 106 14.50 -5.69 -40.95
CA LYS A 106 15.39 -6.66 -40.33
C LYS A 106 16.28 -7.35 -41.38
N GLN A 107 15.69 -7.86 -42.46
CA GLN A 107 16.42 -8.49 -43.56
C GLN A 107 17.38 -7.53 -44.27
N TRP A 108 16.99 -6.28 -44.48
CA TRP A 108 17.85 -5.27 -45.08
C TRP A 108 19.08 -4.95 -44.23
N SER A 109 18.92 -4.94 -42.90
CA SER A 109 20.03 -4.73 -41.97
C SER A 109 21.00 -5.91 -41.92
N GLU A 110 20.50 -7.14 -42.11
CA GLU A 110 21.32 -8.36 -42.16
C GLU A 110 22.13 -8.44 -43.47
N LEU A 111 21.61 -7.88 -44.57
CA LEU A 111 22.29 -7.84 -45.87
C LEU A 111 23.34 -6.73 -45.99
N ASN A 112 23.23 -5.65 -45.22
CA ASN A 112 24.19 -4.53 -45.23
C ASN A 112 25.27 -4.66 -44.14
N LYS A 113 25.44 -5.86 -43.60
CA LYS A 113 26.43 -6.19 -42.58
C LYS A 113 27.45 -7.17 -43.13
#